data_AF-A0AAE0IAP3-F1
#
_entry.id   AF-A0AAE0IAP3-F1
#
_cell.length_a   1.000
_cell.length_b   1.000
_cell.length_c   1.000
_cell.angle_alpha   90.00
_cell.angle_beta   90.00
_cell.angle_gamma   90.00
#
_symmetry.space_group_name_H-M   'P 1'
#
loop_
_entity.id
_entity.type
_entity.pdbx_description
1 polymer ?
#
loop_
_entity_poly.entity_id
_entity_poly.type
_entity_poly.pdbx_seq_one_letter_code
_entity_poly.pdbx_strand_id
1 'polypeptide(L)'
;MGNTSSRVTAQDKAILDLKTQRDKLHQYQRRITVLTDRETQIAKQMLLAGDKPRALLALRRKKYQETLLTKTDGQLEQLEKLTSSVEFALIQKDVVFGLQQGTKVLQEIHREMGGIEHVEKLMGETADAIAYQQEVSEMLGGRISNQDEEEVEDELAALAAEMAPKSKQQEQQQPLPSVPDTPLSGDAQQQQQQQQPEPEEAAKPAEARQAMLAS
;
A
#
# COMPACT_ATOMS: atom_id res chain seq x y z
N MET A 1 -19.06 6.68 -39.32
CA MET A 1 -20.40 6.20 -38.91
C MET A 1 -20.34 4.68 -38.78
N GLY A 2 -20.19 4.16 -37.55
CA GLY A 2 -20.19 2.73 -37.28
C GLY A 2 -21.27 2.44 -36.27
N ASN A 3 -22.44 2.02 -36.75
CA ASN A 3 -23.56 1.60 -35.92
C ASN A 3 -23.21 0.24 -35.30
N THR A 4 -22.44 0.22 -34.22
CA THR A 4 -22.29 -0.97 -33.38
C THR A 4 -23.61 -1.15 -32.64
N SER A 5 -24.55 -1.85 -33.28
CA SER A 5 -25.74 -2.35 -32.60
C SER A 5 -25.27 -3.02 -31.31
N SER A 6 -25.66 -2.46 -30.17
CA SER A 6 -25.37 -2.95 -28.82
C SER A 6 -25.83 -4.41 -28.72
N ARG A 7 -24.95 -5.36 -29.05
CA ARG A 7 -25.24 -6.78 -28.88
C ARG A 7 -25.17 -7.05 -27.40
N VAL A 8 -26.35 -7.13 -26.79
CA VAL A 8 -26.53 -7.62 -25.43
C VAL A 8 -25.77 -8.95 -25.32
N THR A 9 -24.69 -8.94 -24.55
CA THR A 9 -23.86 -10.12 -24.35
C THR A 9 -24.53 -11.10 -23.38
N ALA A 10 -24.05 -12.35 -23.32
CA ALA A 10 -24.56 -13.32 -22.35
C ALA A 10 -24.34 -12.84 -20.90
N GLN A 11 -23.26 -12.10 -20.68
CA GLN A 11 -22.93 -11.44 -19.41
C GLN A 11 -23.98 -10.39 -19.05
N ASP A 12 -24.37 -9.52 -19.99
CA ASP A 12 -25.38 -8.49 -19.76
C ASP A 12 -26.74 -9.10 -19.39
N LYS A 13 -27.11 -10.22 -20.03
CA LYS A 13 -28.34 -10.97 -19.68
C LYS A 13 -28.27 -11.52 -18.26
N ALA A 14 -27.15 -12.13 -17.87
CA ALA A 14 -26.97 -12.65 -16.53
C ALA A 14 -27.04 -11.54 -15.45
N ILE A 15 -26.44 -10.38 -15.71
CA ILE A 15 -26.52 -9.22 -14.81
C ILE A 15 -27.95 -8.69 -14.72
N LEU A 16 -28.66 -8.63 -15.85
CA LEU A 16 -30.07 -8.24 -15.87
C LEU A 16 -30.94 -9.20 -15.06
N ASP A 17 -30.70 -10.51 -15.19
CA ASP A 17 -31.44 -11.53 -14.44
C ASP A 17 -31.20 -11.40 -12.93
N LEU A 18 -29.95 -11.18 -12.50
CA LEU A 18 -29.62 -10.90 -11.09
C LEU A 18 -30.32 -9.65 -10.57
N LYS A 19 -30.29 -8.54 -11.33
CA LYS A 19 -30.96 -7.28 -10.97
C LYS A 19 -32.48 -7.46 -10.91
N THR A 20 -33.05 -8.21 -11.85
CA THR A 20 -34.49 -8.54 -11.88
C THR A 20 -34.88 -9.39 -10.65
N GLN A 21 -34.05 -10.36 -10.26
CA GLN A 21 -34.28 -11.16 -9.05
C GLN A 21 -34.23 -10.32 -7.79
N ARG A 22 -33.26 -9.41 -7.67
CA ARG A 22 -33.19 -8.43 -6.57
C ARG A 22 -34.47 -7.61 -6.50
N ASP A 23 -34.92 -7.04 -7.61
CA ASP A 23 -36.12 -6.20 -7.63
C ASP A 23 -37.38 -6.99 -7.25
N LYS A 24 -37.48 -8.26 -7.67
CA LYS A 24 -38.55 -9.17 -7.24
C LYS A 24 -38.52 -9.43 -5.73
N LEU A 25 -37.34 -9.62 -5.13
CA LEU A 25 -37.20 -9.78 -3.69
C LEU A 25 -37.59 -8.50 -2.94
N HIS A 26 -37.25 -7.32 -3.44
CA HIS A 26 -37.71 -6.04 -2.85
C HIS A 26 -39.24 -5.90 -2.92
N GLN A 27 -39.88 -6.36 -4.00
CA GLN A 27 -41.35 -6.39 -4.09
C GLN A 27 -41.95 -7.39 -3.10
N TYR A 28 -41.33 -8.56 -2.94
CA TYR A 28 -41.76 -9.57 -1.99
C TYR A 28 -41.62 -9.09 -0.53
N GLN A 29 -40.50 -8.45 -0.19
CA GLN A 29 -40.25 -7.83 1.11
C GLN A 29 -41.37 -6.82 1.44
N ARG A 30 -41.63 -5.87 0.53
CA ARG A 30 -42.73 -4.89 0.69
C ARG A 30 -44.09 -5.55 0.90
N ARG A 31 -44.38 -6.63 0.17
CA ARG A 31 -45.64 -7.37 0.32
C ARG A 31 -45.73 -8.05 1.69
N ILE A 32 -44.67 -8.67 2.17
CA ILE A 32 -44.64 -9.30 3.50
C ILE A 32 -44.78 -8.25 4.59
N THR A 33 -44.10 -7.10 4.51
CA THR A 33 -44.22 -6.03 5.52
C THR A 33 -45.68 -5.61 5.70
N VAL A 34 -46.40 -5.37 4.60
CA VAL A 34 -47.84 -5.03 4.65
C VAL A 34 -48.68 -6.15 5.28
N LEU A 35 -48.35 -7.42 5.03
CA LEU A 35 -49.05 -8.55 5.66
C LEU A 35 -48.77 -8.63 7.17
N THR A 36 -47.51 -8.47 7.58
CA THR A 36 -47.09 -8.44 8.98
C THR A 36 -47.80 -7.32 9.76
N ASP A 37 -47.96 -6.14 9.14
CA ASP A 37 -48.69 -5.01 9.73
C ASP A 37 -50.18 -5.34 9.91
N ARG A 38 -50.81 -5.95 8.91
CA ARG A 38 -52.20 -6.42 8.98
C ARG A 38 -52.39 -7.47 10.07
N GLU A 39 -51.49 -8.45 10.18
CA GLU A 39 -51.58 -9.45 11.23
C GLU A 39 -51.38 -8.86 12.63
N THR A 40 -50.56 -7.82 12.75
CA THR A 40 -50.41 -7.06 13.98
C THR A 40 -51.71 -6.34 14.35
N GLN A 41 -52.42 -5.75 13.39
CA GLN A 41 -53.73 -5.14 13.59
C GLN A 41 -54.79 -6.17 13.99
N ILE A 42 -54.84 -7.31 13.30
CA ILE A 42 -55.77 -8.40 13.60
C ILE A 42 -55.51 -8.94 15.02
N ALA A 43 -54.25 -9.14 15.39
CA ALA A 43 -53.89 -9.57 16.74
C ALA A 43 -54.38 -8.57 17.81
N LYS A 44 -54.21 -7.27 17.58
CA LYS A 44 -54.73 -6.22 18.47
C LYS A 44 -56.25 -6.25 18.58
N GLN A 45 -56.97 -6.40 17.47
CA GLN A 45 -58.44 -6.48 17.46
C GLN A 45 -58.95 -7.72 18.22
N MET A 46 -58.33 -8.89 18.02
CA MET A 46 -58.71 -10.13 18.70
C MET A 46 -58.43 -10.07 20.21
N LEU A 47 -57.36 -9.38 20.62
CA LEU A 47 -57.09 -9.11 22.05
C LEU A 47 -58.16 -8.20 22.67
N LEU A 48 -58.59 -7.15 21.98
CA LEU A 48 -59.68 -6.28 22.43
C LEU A 48 -61.02 -7.02 22.54
N ALA A 49 -61.27 -7.96 21.63
CA ALA A 49 -62.45 -8.82 21.65
C ALA A 49 -62.39 -9.95 22.70
N GLY A 50 -61.27 -10.11 23.43
CA GLY A 50 -61.09 -11.15 24.45
C GLY A 50 -60.77 -12.55 23.91
N ASP A 51 -60.64 -12.71 22.58
CA ASP A 51 -60.36 -14.00 21.94
C ASP A 51 -58.84 -14.27 21.89
N LYS A 52 -58.32 -14.74 23.02
CA LYS A 52 -56.91 -15.13 23.21
C LYS A 52 -56.41 -16.19 22.21
N PRO A 53 -57.12 -17.31 21.93
CA PRO A 53 -56.60 -18.33 21.02
C PRO A 53 -56.44 -17.82 19.58
N ARG A 54 -57.36 -16.98 19.09
CA ARG A 54 -57.22 -16.36 17.76
C ARG A 54 -56.09 -15.33 17.73
N ALA A 55 -55.91 -14.54 18.78
CA ALA A 55 -54.79 -13.62 18.89
C ALA A 55 -53.43 -14.35 18.84
N LEU A 56 -53.29 -15.47 19.56
CA LEU A 56 -52.08 -16.29 19.52
C LEU A 56 -51.79 -16.86 18.12
N LEU A 57 -52.82 -17.28 17.38
CA LEU A 57 -52.65 -17.75 16.01
C LEU A 57 -52.13 -16.65 15.08
N ALA A 58 -52.68 -15.43 15.19
CA ALA A 58 -52.22 -14.27 14.42
C ALA A 58 -50.76 -13.92 14.74
N LEU A 59 -50.37 -13.96 16.02
CA LEU A 59 -48.99 -13.72 16.44
C LEU A 59 -48.00 -14.79 15.93
N ARG A 60 -48.43 -16.06 15.87
CA ARG A 60 -47.60 -17.14 15.28
C ARG A 60 -47.37 -16.93 13.79
N ARG A 61 -48.41 -16.53 13.05
CA ARG A 61 -48.28 -16.19 11.61
C ARG A 61 -47.36 -14.99 11.40
N LYS A 62 -47.46 -13.98 12.28
CA LYS A 62 -46.60 -12.79 12.25
C LYS A 62 -45.14 -13.20 12.41
N LYS A 63 -44.83 -14.01 13.42
CA LYS A 63 -43.47 -14.50 13.66
C LYS A 63 -42.91 -15.32 12.51
N TYR A 64 -43.75 -16.11 11.85
CA TYR A 64 -43.36 -16.85 10.65
C TYR A 64 -43.02 -15.91 9.49
N GLN A 65 -43.83 -14.88 9.25
CA GLN A 65 -43.57 -13.85 8.25
C GLN A 65 -42.31 -13.05 8.54
N GLU A 66 -42.05 -12.69 9.80
CA GLU A 66 -40.79 -12.04 10.21
C GLU A 66 -39.59 -12.92 9.91
N THR A 67 -39.69 -14.23 10.19
CA THR A 67 -38.61 -15.17 9.86
C THR A 67 -38.37 -15.26 8.35
N LEU A 68 -39.43 -15.24 7.55
CA LEU A 68 -39.31 -15.18 6.09
C LEU A 68 -38.70 -13.86 5.62
N LEU A 69 -39.03 -12.74 6.26
CA LEU A 69 -38.47 -11.43 5.97
C LEU A 69 -36.96 -11.43 6.23
N THR A 70 -36.51 -11.91 7.41
CA THR A 70 -35.08 -12.05 7.72
C THR A 70 -34.34 -12.94 6.72
N LYS A 71 -34.94 -14.05 6.29
CA LYS A 71 -34.34 -14.90 5.24
C LYS A 71 -34.23 -14.18 3.90
N THR A 72 -35.26 -13.40 3.54
CA THR A 72 -35.29 -12.61 2.31
C THR A 72 -34.22 -11.52 2.34
N ASP A 73 -34.04 -10.84 3.47
CA ASP A 73 -33.01 -9.81 3.65
C ASP A 73 -31.60 -10.41 3.48
N GLY A 74 -31.34 -11.59 4.05
CA GLY A 74 -30.07 -12.30 3.86
C GLY A 74 -29.82 -12.71 2.39
N GLN A 75 -30.86 -13.15 1.68
CA GLN A 75 -30.77 -13.45 0.24
C GLN A 75 -30.50 -12.20 -0.60
N LEU A 76 -31.11 -11.07 -0.23
CA LEU A 76 -30.95 -9.79 -0.89
C LEU A 76 -29.52 -9.27 -0.71
N GLU A 77 -28.97 -9.32 0.50
CA GLU A 77 -27.57 -9.00 0.79
C GLU A 77 -26.62 -9.87 -0.04
N GLN A 78 -26.90 -11.18 -0.14
CA GLN A 78 -26.10 -12.11 -0.92
C GLN A 78 -26.14 -11.77 -2.43
N LEU A 79 -27.30 -11.38 -2.96
CA LEU A 79 -27.45 -10.93 -4.35
C LEU A 79 -26.74 -9.60 -4.63
N GLU A 80 -26.76 -8.67 -3.69
CA GLU A 80 -26.04 -7.40 -3.81
C GLU A 80 -24.52 -7.63 -3.83
N LYS A 81 -24.01 -8.47 -2.92
CA LYS A 81 -22.60 -8.89 -2.93
C LYS A 81 -22.21 -9.56 -4.25
N LEU A 82 -23.04 -10.47 -4.75
CA LEU A 82 -22.79 -11.16 -6.02
C LEU A 82 -22.78 -10.17 -7.19
N THR A 83 -23.74 -9.24 -7.24
CA THR A 83 -23.83 -8.24 -8.31
C THR A 83 -22.60 -7.34 -8.31
N SER A 84 -22.19 -6.82 -7.15
CA SER A 84 -20.98 -6.02 -7.02
C SER A 84 -19.71 -6.79 -7.39
N SER A 85 -19.63 -8.07 -7.02
CA SER A 85 -18.51 -8.95 -7.39
C SER A 85 -18.42 -9.15 -8.91
N VAL A 86 -19.55 -9.32 -9.58
CA VAL A 86 -19.62 -9.46 -11.04
C VAL A 86 -19.22 -8.16 -11.74
N GLU A 87 -19.72 -7.02 -11.27
CA GLU A 87 -19.35 -5.70 -11.80
C GLU A 87 -17.85 -5.43 -11.63
N PHE A 88 -17.29 -5.80 -10.49
CA PHE A 88 -15.84 -5.71 -10.27
C PHE A 88 -15.05 -6.64 -11.19
N ALA A 89 -15.50 -7.88 -11.39
CA ALA A 89 -14.86 -8.83 -12.31
C ALA A 89 -14.87 -8.32 -13.76
N LEU A 90 -15.92 -7.60 -14.18
CA LEU A 90 -15.94 -6.95 -15.50
C LEU A 90 -14.87 -5.88 -15.61
N ILE A 91 -14.71 -5.03 -14.60
CA ILE A 91 -13.65 -4.01 -14.57
C ILE A 91 -12.26 -4.69 -14.59
N GLN A 92 -12.07 -5.74 -13.81
CA GLN A 92 -10.81 -6.49 -13.79
C GLN A 92 -10.46 -7.06 -15.16
N LYS A 93 -11.44 -7.60 -15.89
CA LYS A 93 -11.24 -8.08 -17.27
C LYS A 93 -10.72 -6.96 -18.17
N ASP A 94 -11.32 -5.77 -18.08
CA ASP A 94 -10.92 -4.63 -18.91
C ASP A 94 -9.52 -4.12 -18.55
N VAL A 95 -9.17 -4.10 -17.26
CA VAL A 95 -7.81 -3.78 -16.79
C VAL A 95 -6.79 -4.78 -17.34
N VAL A 96 -7.08 -6.08 -17.26
CA VAL A 96 -6.19 -7.12 -17.80
C VAL A 96 -6.04 -6.98 -19.31
N PHE A 97 -7.11 -6.66 -20.04
CA PHE A 97 -7.05 -6.41 -21.47
C PHE A 97 -6.22 -5.16 -21.82
N GLY A 98 -6.31 -4.11 -21.00
CA GLY A 98 -5.47 -2.92 -21.10
C GLY A 98 -3.99 -3.21 -20.85
N LEU A 99 -3.68 -4.00 -19.82
CA LEU A 99 -2.32 -4.45 -19.53
C LEU A 99 -1.75 -5.30 -20.67
N GLN A 100 -2.54 -6.22 -21.23
CA GLN A 100 -2.12 -7.02 -22.39
C GLN A 100 -1.79 -6.17 -23.61
N GLN A 101 -2.60 -5.14 -23.90
CA GLN A 101 -2.31 -4.20 -24.98
C GLN A 101 -1.05 -3.37 -24.69
N GLY A 102 -0.91 -2.84 -23.46
CA GLY A 102 0.28 -2.11 -23.05
C GLY A 102 1.55 -2.95 -23.18
N THR A 103 1.51 -4.22 -22.77
CA THR A 103 2.63 -5.16 -22.94
C THR A 103 2.96 -5.40 -24.41
N LYS A 104 1.96 -5.53 -25.29
CA LYS A 104 2.21 -5.67 -26.74
C LYS A 104 2.89 -4.43 -27.33
N VAL A 105 2.40 -3.24 -27.00
CA VAL A 105 3.02 -1.98 -27.44
C VAL A 105 4.45 -1.87 -26.92
N LEU A 106 4.69 -2.23 -25.66
CA LEU A 106 6.04 -2.22 -25.08
C LEU A 106 6.97 -3.21 -25.78
N GLN A 107 6.47 -4.40 -26.15
CA GLN A 107 7.23 -5.38 -26.94
C GLN A 107 7.54 -4.88 -28.34
N GLU A 108 6.62 -4.17 -28.99
CA GLU A 108 6.84 -3.53 -30.28
C GLU A 108 7.92 -2.44 -30.18
N ILE A 109 7.83 -1.57 -29.16
CA ILE A 109 8.85 -0.54 -28.88
C ILE A 109 10.22 -1.18 -28.60
N HIS A 110 10.27 -2.24 -27.80
CA HIS A 110 11.52 -2.96 -27.54
C HIS A 110 12.10 -3.56 -28.82
N ARG A 111 11.26 -4.06 -29.73
CA ARG A 111 11.69 -4.58 -31.02
C ARG A 111 12.21 -3.48 -31.96
N GLU A 112 11.55 -2.33 -31.98
CA GLU A 112 11.99 -1.16 -32.76
C GLU A 112 13.29 -0.54 -32.23
N MET A 113 13.48 -0.52 -30.91
CA MET A 113 14.75 -0.11 -30.28
C MET A 113 15.87 -1.16 -30.41
N GLY A 114 15.65 -2.24 -31.18
CA GLY A 114 16.65 -3.26 -31.48
C GLY A 114 16.86 -4.30 -30.37
N GLY A 115 15.99 -4.35 -29.37
CA GLY A 115 15.98 -5.36 -28.31
C GLY A 115 17.24 -5.36 -27.45
N ILE A 116 17.47 -6.48 -26.77
CA ILE A 116 18.68 -6.69 -25.95
C ILE A 116 19.94 -6.68 -26.82
N GLU A 117 19.85 -7.22 -28.04
CA GLU A 117 20.99 -7.30 -28.97
C GLU A 117 21.53 -5.92 -29.37
N HIS A 118 20.66 -4.92 -29.60
CA HIS A 118 21.11 -3.57 -29.90
C HIS A 118 21.71 -2.87 -28.68
N VAL A 119 21.16 -3.10 -27.48
CA VAL A 119 21.73 -2.58 -26.24
C VAL A 119 23.11 -3.21 -25.97
N GLU A 120 23.27 -4.52 -26.14
CA GLU A 120 24.55 -5.23 -26.01
C GLU A 120 25.57 -4.72 -27.04
N LYS A 121 25.14 -4.53 -28.29
CA LYS A 121 26.00 -3.96 -29.34
C LYS A 121 26.43 -2.52 -29.01
N LEU A 122 25.51 -1.67 -28.54
CA LEU A 122 25.82 -0.28 -28.17
C LEU A 122 26.80 -0.22 -26.98
N MET A 123 26.64 -1.11 -26.00
CA MET A 123 27.59 -1.22 -24.88
C MET A 123 28.96 -1.72 -25.33
N GLY A 124 29.02 -2.68 -26.25
CA GLY A 124 30.27 -3.13 -26.88
C GLY A 124 30.97 -2.01 -27.65
N GLU A 125 30.25 -1.32 -28.53
CA GLU A 125 30.78 -0.17 -29.30
C GLU A 125 31.26 0.97 -28.38
N THR A 126 30.57 1.20 -27.25
CA THR A 126 30.99 2.20 -26.26
C THR A 126 32.26 1.76 -25.52
N ALA A 127 32.37 0.49 -25.14
CA ALA A 127 33.56 -0.05 -24.50
C ALA A 127 34.78 0.00 -25.43
N ASP A 128 34.58 -0.37 -26.70
CA ASP A 128 35.62 -0.30 -27.74
C ASP A 128 36.04 1.16 -28.01
N ALA A 129 35.09 2.11 -28.04
CA ALA A 129 35.39 3.53 -28.18
C ALA A 129 36.18 4.10 -26.99
N ILE A 130 35.86 3.67 -25.76
CA ILE A 130 36.62 4.04 -24.56
C ILE A 130 38.03 3.46 -24.61
N ALA A 131 38.18 2.20 -25.01
CA ALA A 131 39.49 1.56 -25.17
C ALA A 131 40.33 2.26 -26.25
N TYR A 132 39.72 2.58 -27.40
CA TYR A 132 40.38 3.36 -28.45
C TYR A 132 40.76 4.77 -27.97
N GLN A 133 39.89 5.44 -27.21
CA GLN A 133 40.21 6.73 -26.63
C GLN A 133 41.37 6.63 -25.63
N GLN A 134 41.45 5.56 -24.84
CA GLN A 134 42.57 5.31 -23.92
C GLN A 134 43.85 5.03 -24.69
N GLU A 135 43.82 4.19 -25.73
CA GLU A 135 44.96 3.93 -26.61
C GLU A 135 45.42 5.20 -27.33
N VAL A 136 44.50 6.00 -27.86
CA VAL A 136 44.81 7.31 -28.45
C VAL A 136 45.37 8.25 -27.40
N SER A 137 44.82 8.29 -26.18
CA SER A 137 45.35 9.10 -25.08
C SER A 137 46.72 8.62 -24.60
N GLU A 138 47.02 7.34 -24.71
CA GLU A 138 48.34 6.76 -24.40
C GLU A 138 49.35 7.06 -25.52
N MET A 139 48.92 7.02 -26.79
CA MET A 139 49.72 7.40 -27.96
C MET A 139 49.96 8.92 -28.05
N LEU A 140 48.94 9.75 -27.79
CA LEU A 140 49.07 11.22 -27.71
C LEU A 140 49.73 11.66 -26.40
N GLY A 141 49.51 10.91 -25.32
CA GLY A 141 50.18 11.02 -24.02
C GLY A 141 51.60 10.47 -24.04
N GLY A 142 52.18 10.34 -25.24
CA GLY A 142 53.60 10.18 -25.45
C GLY A 142 54.37 11.34 -24.82
N ARG A 143 54.81 11.10 -23.58
CA ARG A 143 55.77 11.86 -22.77
C ARG A 143 55.28 13.20 -22.23
N ILE A 144 54.48 13.14 -21.16
CA ILE A 144 54.89 13.90 -19.98
C ILE A 144 56.22 13.26 -19.55
N SER A 145 57.32 14.01 -19.64
CA SER A 145 58.59 13.55 -19.05
C SER A 145 58.35 13.39 -17.55
N ASN A 146 59.06 12.49 -16.86
CA ASN A 146 59.06 12.47 -15.38
C ASN A 146 59.32 13.87 -14.79
N GLN A 147 59.99 14.73 -15.56
CA GLN A 147 60.29 16.12 -15.25
C GLN A 147 59.09 17.06 -15.40
N ASP A 148 58.20 16.84 -16.37
CA ASP A 148 56.96 17.62 -16.48
C ASP A 148 55.91 17.11 -15.47
N GLU A 149 55.97 15.83 -15.08
CA GLU A 149 55.20 15.25 -13.98
C GLU A 149 55.62 15.85 -12.63
N GLU A 150 56.93 16.01 -12.40
CA GLU A 150 57.51 16.67 -11.23
C GLU A 150 57.14 18.18 -11.19
N GLU A 151 57.18 18.89 -12.32
CA GLU A 151 56.74 20.29 -12.40
C GLU A 151 55.24 20.45 -12.11
N VAL A 152 54.39 19.53 -12.57
CA VAL A 152 52.95 19.54 -12.30
C VAL A 152 52.67 19.18 -10.83
N GLU A 153 53.40 18.22 -10.25
CA GLU A 153 53.32 17.89 -8.82
C GLU A 153 53.77 19.08 -7.94
N ASP A 154 54.81 19.81 -8.35
CA ASP A 154 55.28 21.03 -7.68
C ASP A 154 54.27 22.17 -7.79
N GLU A 155 53.64 22.39 -8.95
CA GLU A 155 52.55 23.38 -9.10
C GLU A 155 51.33 22.99 -8.24
N LEU A 156 51.00 21.70 -8.18
CA LEU A 156 49.92 21.20 -7.31
C LEU A 156 50.26 21.40 -5.83
N ALA A 157 51.51 21.15 -5.42
CA ALA A 157 51.99 21.38 -4.07
C ALA A 157 52.00 22.87 -3.71
N ALA A 158 52.38 23.75 -4.66
CA ALA A 158 52.33 25.19 -4.49
C ALA A 158 50.90 25.71 -4.33
N LEU A 159 49.96 25.24 -5.16
CA LEU A 159 48.53 25.56 -5.03
C LEU A 159 47.95 25.00 -3.72
N ALA A 160 48.35 23.79 -3.32
CA ALA A 160 47.95 23.20 -2.04
C ALA A 160 48.52 23.99 -0.85
N ALA A 161 49.74 24.52 -0.95
CA ALA A 161 50.37 25.37 0.07
C ALA A 161 49.77 26.79 0.11
N GLU A 162 49.33 27.32 -1.04
CA GLU A 162 48.61 28.59 -1.15
C GLU A 162 47.18 28.48 -0.60
N MET A 163 46.54 27.32 -0.78
CA MET A 163 45.24 26.99 -0.17
C MET A 163 45.34 26.46 1.27
N ALA A 164 46.51 25.99 1.69
CA ALA A 164 46.75 25.57 3.07
C ALA A 164 46.90 26.82 3.96
N PRO A 165 46.15 26.93 5.06
CA PRO A 165 46.28 28.05 5.98
C PRO A 165 47.70 28.04 6.58
N LYS A 166 48.48 29.13 6.39
CA LYS A 166 49.82 29.35 6.95
C LYS A 166 49.91 28.85 8.39
N SER A 167 50.43 27.64 8.60
CA SER A 167 50.65 27.08 9.92
C SER A 167 51.73 26.01 9.86
N LYS A 168 52.93 26.45 10.24
CA LYS A 168 53.97 25.69 10.94
C LYS A 168 54.96 24.90 10.07
N GLN A 169 56.03 25.61 9.69
CA GLN A 169 57.38 25.10 9.91
C GLN A 169 58.21 26.20 10.58
N GLN A 170 58.65 25.97 11.82
CA GLN A 170 59.97 26.33 12.37
C GLN A 170 60.05 25.91 13.85
N GLU A 171 60.99 24.99 14.11
CA GLU A 171 61.95 24.98 15.23
C GLU A 171 61.41 24.82 16.67
N GLN A 172 61.47 23.62 17.24
CA GLN A 172 62.55 23.14 18.12
C GLN A 172 62.93 24.08 19.29
N GLN A 173 62.53 23.72 20.52
CA GLN A 173 63.41 23.50 21.69
C GLN A 173 62.61 23.20 22.98
N GLN A 174 63.08 22.18 23.72
CA GLN A 174 62.63 21.58 25.01
C GLN A 174 62.46 22.59 26.18
N PRO A 175 61.85 22.25 27.36
CA PRO A 175 61.86 20.94 28.04
C PRO A 175 60.54 20.43 28.67
N LEU A 176 60.53 19.12 28.97
CA LEU A 176 59.47 18.39 29.65
C LEU A 176 59.42 18.74 31.16
N PRO A 177 58.25 19.08 31.75
CA PRO A 177 58.06 19.04 33.19
C PRO A 177 57.52 17.69 33.68
N SER A 178 58.06 17.28 34.84
CA SER A 178 57.87 16.00 35.54
C SER A 178 56.42 15.75 35.98
N VAL A 179 56.03 14.47 35.93
CA VAL A 179 54.73 13.96 36.41
C VAL A 179 54.66 14.05 37.94
N PRO A 180 53.54 14.53 38.54
CA PRO A 180 53.27 14.31 39.94
C PRO A 180 52.51 12.99 40.15
N ASP A 181 53.15 12.06 40.86
CA ASP A 181 52.50 10.99 41.62
C ASP A 181 51.65 11.60 42.74
N THR A 182 50.34 11.35 42.77
CA THR A 182 49.55 11.29 44.03
C THR A 182 48.12 10.77 43.77
N PRO A 183 47.52 10.03 44.73
CA PRO A 183 46.55 8.97 44.44
C PRO A 183 45.09 9.43 44.33
N LEU A 184 44.33 8.65 43.55
CA LEU A 184 42.87 8.65 43.46
C LEU A 184 42.23 8.32 44.83
N SER A 185 41.37 9.21 45.33
CA SER A 185 40.16 8.89 46.11
C SER A 185 39.41 10.17 46.49
N GLY A 186 38.08 10.12 46.49
CA GLY A 186 37.25 11.06 47.25
C GLY A 186 35.98 11.51 46.55
N ASP A 187 34.93 10.72 46.73
CA ASP A 187 33.49 11.01 46.68
C ASP A 187 33.00 12.46 46.47
N ALA A 188 31.99 12.59 45.60
CA ALA A 188 30.67 13.19 45.86
C ALA A 188 30.06 13.65 44.53
N GLN A 189 29.23 12.83 43.88
CA GLN A 189 27.78 12.82 44.04
C GLN A 189 27.05 13.99 43.35
N GLN A 190 26.17 13.56 42.43
CA GLN A 190 24.79 14.00 42.26
C GLN A 190 24.44 15.04 41.19
N GLN A 191 23.62 14.53 40.25
CA GLN A 191 22.31 15.08 39.87
C GLN A 191 22.31 16.31 38.94
N GLN A 192 21.90 16.08 37.68
CA GLN A 192 20.62 16.53 37.12
C GLN A 192 20.71 16.58 35.60
N GLN A 193 20.09 15.58 34.94
CA GLN A 193 19.39 15.83 33.69
C GLN A 193 17.97 15.33 33.89
N GLN A 194 17.04 16.26 33.94
CA GLN A 194 15.63 15.97 33.91
C GLN A 194 14.90 17.10 33.19
N GLN A 195 13.90 16.65 32.41
CA GLN A 195 12.70 17.35 31.94
C GLN A 195 12.77 17.88 30.49
N GLN A 196 11.81 17.58 29.60
CA GLN A 196 10.47 16.94 29.63
C GLN A 196 9.93 17.00 28.16
N PRO A 197 8.69 16.59 27.82
CA PRO A 197 7.92 15.38 28.15
C PRO A 197 7.33 14.68 26.89
N GLU A 198 6.98 13.39 26.99
CA GLU A 198 6.00 12.74 26.10
C GLU A 198 4.63 12.69 26.80
N PRO A 199 3.51 12.91 26.08
CA PRO A 199 2.18 12.69 26.64
C PRO A 199 1.70 11.25 26.51
N GLU A 200 1.01 10.87 27.59
CA GLU A 200 0.19 9.69 27.90
C GLU A 200 -0.87 9.26 26.87
N GLU A 201 -1.06 7.94 26.80
CA GLU A 201 -2.30 7.21 27.13
C GLU A 201 -3.59 7.39 26.29
N ALA A 202 -4.06 6.26 25.73
CA ALA A 202 -5.42 5.71 25.94
C ALA A 202 -5.55 4.40 25.12
N ALA A 203 -5.39 3.23 25.74
CA ALA A 203 -6.44 2.48 26.41
C ALA A 203 -7.51 1.90 25.45
N LYS A 204 -7.44 0.59 25.23
CA LYS A 204 -8.65 -0.24 25.09
C LYS A 204 -8.83 -1.02 26.39
N PRO A 205 -10.05 -1.09 26.96
CA PRO A 205 -10.24 -1.54 28.32
C PRO A 205 -10.43 -3.07 28.43
N ALA A 206 -9.83 -3.59 29.51
CA ALA A 206 -10.37 -4.54 30.48
C ALA A 206 -11.92 -4.66 30.49
N GLU A 207 -12.58 -5.73 30.90
CA GLU A 207 -12.24 -6.98 31.56
C GLU A 207 -13.58 -7.73 31.68
N ALA A 208 -13.48 -8.98 32.12
CA ALA A 208 -14.49 -9.66 32.90
C ALA A 208 -15.70 -10.20 32.10
N ARG A 209 -15.84 -11.52 32.09
CA ARG A 209 -16.35 -12.22 33.29
C ARG A 209 -16.42 -13.72 33.05
N GLN A 210 -16.00 -14.42 34.11
CA GLN A 210 -16.66 -15.61 34.64
C GLN A 210 -16.51 -16.91 33.86
N ALA A 211 -15.75 -17.80 34.50
CA ALA A 211 -16.21 -19.07 35.08
C ALA A 211 -15.13 -20.12 34.81
N MET A 212 -14.27 -20.48 35.76
CA MET A 212 -14.59 -21.41 36.87
C MET A 212 -15.50 -22.54 36.42
N LEU A 213 -15.04 -23.78 36.65
CA LEU A 213 -15.76 -25.06 36.51
C LEU A 213 -15.73 -25.57 35.05
N ALA A 214 -15.33 -26.79 34.75
CA ALA A 214 -15.28 -28.02 35.54
C ALA A 214 -14.20 -28.92 34.88
N SER A 215 -13.39 -29.61 35.67
CA SER A 215 -13.51 -31.06 35.93
C SER A 215 -13.12 -31.94 34.75
#